data_AF-A0A840WV44-F1
#
_entry.id   AF-A0A840WV44-F1
#
_cell.length_a   1.000
_cell.length_b   1.000
_cell.length_c   1.000
_cell.angle_alpha   90.00
_cell.angle_beta   90.00
_cell.angle_gamma   90.00
#
_symmetry.space_group_name_H-M   'P 1'
#
loop_
_entity.id
_entity.type
_entity.pdbx_description
1 polymer ?
#
loop_
_entity_poly.entity_id
_entity_poly.type
_entity_poly.pdbx_seq_one_letter_code
_entity_poly.pdbx_strand_id
1 'polypeptide(L)'
;METVPHAVDPNRAAQHGSVVMRLLDELFPLVEGVYVDLHKNPELSHSEQRTASVVAEWLNRTGYEVHRGVGGTGVVGILRNGPGPTVMLRADMDALPLEEKTGLPYASTAKAPGPDGVEVPVMHACGHDAHTACLIGVADLLSETREEWAGTVMVVAQPGEETLDGAQRMIDDGLYDRFGRPDVILGQHLGPQPAGLISHRAGIILGAANAYRVRIFGEGGHASQPHTTVDPVLIAANIVTRLQGVVSREISPSEMAVLTVGKIQAGTKANIIPDEAYLEISTRALNENVAQQLEQSIERIVRAEAAASGAGREPEVERFQGSGVTHNDPIATGDVAAAHHAYFGPDYVIHLPDPSPATEDFCRFGLPEDPQPIPYVFWFVGATPHDVWDNAPGDTPYEKMGNVPSNHSPFFAPDREPTLRAGLAALTVAALSYLGSENKNPAAMASAPAAAPMGNSFPGPAPTEAADPRGNTDPSASFGGDPLSDVPPPMPTPANTPVDPFPDPLTGPRPAEPSFSEEANDAYDSAFLAAGAWPEEPAQSAYSTHDADMDSVMDRQDQEIRDEWRSDKAEESTLSADMAAIMDEDEAPASPSGPPAGPSYGGPPPAGNAHSAPPPPGPDDDLPDAQYRL
;
A
#
# COMPACT_ATOMS: atom_id res chain seq x y z
N MET A 1 -0.42 30.02 -13.53
CA MET A 1 -0.98 29.36 -12.34
C MET A 1 -2.02 30.31 -11.80
N GLU A 2 -3.28 30.09 -12.16
CA GLU A 2 -4.38 30.66 -11.38
C GLU A 2 -4.22 30.12 -9.95
N THR A 3 -4.23 31.02 -8.99
CA THR A 3 -3.99 30.70 -7.58
C THR A 3 -5.08 29.77 -7.10
N VAL A 4 -4.69 28.59 -6.61
CA VAL A 4 -5.58 27.68 -5.86
C VAL A 4 -6.37 28.51 -4.85
N PRO A 5 -7.71 28.38 -4.77
CA PRO A 5 -8.48 29.14 -3.81
C PRO A 5 -8.03 28.74 -2.40
N HIS A 6 -7.31 29.63 -1.72
CA HIS A 6 -6.98 29.48 -0.31
C HIS A 6 -8.25 29.31 0.51
N ALA A 7 -8.17 28.52 1.59
CA ALA A 7 -9.28 28.44 2.52
C ALA A 7 -9.64 29.82 3.07
N VAL A 8 -10.93 30.05 3.24
CA VAL A 8 -11.46 31.26 3.86
C VAL A 8 -11.34 31.11 5.38
N ASP A 9 -10.72 32.10 6.03
CA ASP A 9 -10.48 32.23 7.50
C ASP A 9 -10.80 30.97 8.34
N PRO A 10 -9.80 30.25 8.90
CA PRO A 10 -10.04 29.01 9.66
C PRO A 10 -10.95 29.19 10.88
N ASN A 11 -11.06 30.41 11.43
CA ASN A 11 -11.98 30.71 12.53
C ASN A 11 -13.44 30.80 12.08
N ARG A 12 -13.66 31.04 10.79
CA ARG A 12 -15.00 31.06 10.16
C ARG A 12 -15.62 29.67 10.21
N ALA A 13 -14.86 28.62 9.89
CA ALA A 13 -15.33 27.23 10.00
C ALA A 13 -15.75 26.87 11.44
N ALA A 14 -15.02 27.37 12.45
CA ALA A 14 -15.40 27.21 13.85
C ALA A 14 -16.64 28.06 14.26
N GLN A 15 -16.83 29.25 13.67
CA GLN A 15 -17.94 30.16 13.99
C GLN A 15 -19.26 29.79 13.28
N HIS A 16 -19.24 29.50 11.97
CA HIS A 16 -20.38 28.93 11.23
C HIS A 16 -20.69 27.50 11.69
N GLY A 17 -19.68 26.79 12.19
CA GLY A 17 -19.80 25.47 12.81
C GLY A 17 -20.75 25.41 14.00
N SER A 18 -21.12 26.52 14.64
CA SER A 18 -22.05 26.43 15.79
C SER A 18 -23.48 25.98 15.43
N VAL A 19 -23.92 26.16 14.18
CA VAL A 19 -25.21 25.61 13.69
C VAL A 19 -24.99 24.23 13.09
N VAL A 20 -24.02 24.10 12.18
CA VAL A 20 -23.70 22.83 11.50
C VAL A 20 -23.32 21.73 12.48
N MET A 21 -22.51 22.04 13.50
CA MET A 21 -22.06 21.08 14.52
C MET A 21 -23.09 20.82 15.60
N ARG A 22 -24.10 21.69 15.79
CA ARG A 22 -25.28 21.34 16.60
C ARG A 22 -26.15 20.31 15.87
N LEU A 23 -26.32 20.47 14.55
CA LEU A 23 -27.03 19.48 13.73
C LEU A 23 -26.28 18.15 13.64
N LEU A 24 -24.95 18.16 13.79
CA LEU A 24 -24.16 16.92 13.86
C LEU A 24 -24.66 15.99 14.96
N ASP A 25 -24.95 16.51 16.16
CA ASP A 25 -25.48 15.71 17.27
C ASP A 25 -26.86 15.11 16.96
N GLU A 26 -27.70 15.86 16.24
CA GLU A 26 -29.04 15.42 15.83
C GLU A 26 -28.98 14.36 14.72
N LEU A 27 -28.02 14.49 13.80
CA LEU A 27 -27.79 13.60 12.68
C LEU A 27 -27.01 12.33 13.08
N PHE A 28 -26.21 12.40 14.15
CA PHE A 28 -25.31 11.32 14.55
C PHE A 28 -25.99 9.94 14.67
N PRO A 29 -27.18 9.78 15.30
CA PRO A 29 -27.84 8.47 15.37
C PRO A 29 -28.16 7.86 13.99
N LEU A 30 -28.40 8.69 12.99
CA LEU A 30 -28.64 8.24 11.62
C LEU A 30 -27.34 7.78 10.95
N VAL A 31 -26.25 8.56 11.11
CA VAL A 31 -24.91 8.20 10.62
C VAL A 31 -24.40 6.92 11.26
N GLU A 32 -24.57 6.80 12.59
CA GLU A 32 -24.24 5.59 13.34
C GLU A 32 -25.06 4.38 12.83
N GLY A 33 -26.35 4.57 12.55
CA GLY A 33 -27.20 3.54 11.96
C GLY A 33 -26.72 3.07 10.59
N VAL A 34 -26.29 3.99 9.73
CA VAL A 34 -25.69 3.67 8.42
C VAL A 34 -24.38 2.91 8.60
N TYR A 35 -23.48 3.37 9.47
CA TYR A 35 -22.25 2.67 9.78
C TYR A 35 -22.52 1.22 10.20
N VAL A 36 -23.43 1.00 11.15
CA VAL A 36 -23.77 -0.35 11.63
C VAL A 36 -24.39 -1.21 10.52
N ASP A 37 -25.20 -0.62 9.63
CA ASP A 37 -25.77 -1.32 8.48
C ASP A 37 -24.71 -1.74 7.46
N LEU A 38 -23.81 -0.83 7.11
CA LEU A 38 -22.71 -1.11 6.18
C LEU A 38 -21.74 -2.14 6.77
N HIS A 39 -21.35 -1.99 8.03
CA HIS A 39 -20.47 -2.94 8.73
C HIS A 39 -21.00 -4.38 8.73
N LYS A 40 -22.31 -4.55 8.92
CA LYS A 40 -22.99 -5.86 8.92
C LYS A 40 -23.11 -6.47 7.53
N ASN A 41 -23.15 -5.64 6.49
CA ASN A 41 -23.43 -6.05 5.13
C ASN A 41 -22.33 -5.55 4.16
N PRO A 42 -21.07 -5.94 4.39
CA PRO A 42 -19.95 -5.51 3.58
C PRO A 42 -19.97 -6.18 2.20
N GLU A 43 -19.47 -5.48 1.18
CA GLU A 43 -19.37 -5.96 -0.20
C GLU A 43 -17.94 -5.79 -0.71
N LEU A 44 -17.44 -6.78 -1.46
CA LEU A 44 -16.09 -6.75 -2.02
C LEU A 44 -15.94 -5.68 -3.10
N SER A 45 -14.69 -5.28 -3.35
CA SER A 45 -14.30 -4.36 -4.43
C SER A 45 -15.00 -4.68 -5.76
N HIS A 46 -15.55 -3.65 -6.40
CA HIS A 46 -16.35 -3.68 -7.64
C HIS A 46 -17.68 -4.44 -7.58
N SER A 47 -18.09 -4.91 -6.40
CA SER A 47 -19.35 -5.64 -6.15
C SER A 47 -20.28 -4.94 -5.15
N GLU A 48 -19.99 -3.68 -4.80
CA GLU A 48 -20.61 -2.84 -3.77
C GLU A 48 -21.98 -2.26 -4.17
N GLN A 49 -22.84 -3.08 -4.79
CA GLN A 49 -24.10 -2.64 -5.37
C GLN A 49 -25.10 -2.14 -4.30
N ARG A 50 -25.14 -2.79 -3.14
CA ARG A 50 -26.01 -2.40 -2.03
C ARG A 50 -25.49 -1.12 -1.37
N THR A 51 -24.19 -1.07 -1.05
CA THR A 51 -23.55 0.10 -0.44
C THR A 51 -23.69 1.33 -1.33
N ALA A 52 -23.39 1.21 -2.63
CA ALA A 52 -23.62 2.27 -3.61
C ALA A 52 -25.08 2.71 -3.66
N SER A 53 -26.03 1.78 -3.51
CA SER A 53 -27.45 2.11 -3.48
C SER A 53 -27.87 2.90 -2.25
N VAL A 54 -27.34 2.55 -1.06
CA VAL A 54 -27.55 3.29 0.19
C VAL A 54 -27.05 4.73 0.04
N VAL A 55 -25.83 4.92 -0.48
CA VAL A 55 -25.25 6.25 -0.71
C VAL A 55 -26.13 7.06 -1.65
N ALA A 56 -26.44 6.52 -2.82
CA ALA A 56 -27.19 7.26 -3.83
C ALA A 56 -28.64 7.57 -3.40
N GLU A 57 -29.30 6.69 -2.65
CA GLU A 57 -30.60 6.99 -2.04
C GLU A 57 -30.50 8.08 -0.98
N TRP A 58 -29.41 8.11 -0.20
CA TRP A 58 -29.16 9.20 0.73
C TRP A 58 -28.97 10.53 0.02
N LEU A 59 -28.03 10.61 -0.92
CA LEU A 59 -27.75 11.85 -1.65
C LEU A 59 -28.99 12.39 -2.37
N ASN A 60 -29.81 11.50 -2.94
CA ASN A 60 -31.06 11.91 -3.61
C ASN A 60 -32.07 12.49 -2.61
N ARG A 61 -32.20 11.92 -1.40
CA ARG A 61 -33.12 12.43 -0.38
C ARG A 61 -32.68 13.80 0.16
N THR A 62 -31.37 14.05 0.21
CA THR A 62 -30.79 15.32 0.66
C THR A 62 -30.66 16.32 -0.49
N GLY A 63 -31.24 16.06 -1.66
CA GLY A 63 -31.35 17.04 -2.74
C GLY A 63 -30.08 17.27 -3.56
N TYR A 64 -29.17 16.30 -3.59
CA TYR A 64 -28.08 16.24 -4.56
C TYR A 64 -28.60 15.76 -5.92
N GLU A 65 -27.95 16.20 -6.99
CA GLU A 65 -28.03 15.56 -8.30
C GLU A 65 -27.15 14.30 -8.29
N VAL A 66 -27.77 13.12 -8.35
CA VAL A 66 -27.08 11.84 -8.15
C VAL A 66 -26.86 11.09 -9.46
N HIS A 67 -25.62 10.65 -9.66
CA HIS A 67 -25.17 9.84 -10.79
C HIS A 67 -24.60 8.53 -10.25
N ARG A 68 -25.24 7.42 -10.60
CA ARG A 68 -24.80 6.06 -10.26
C ARG A 68 -24.02 5.47 -11.44
N GLY A 69 -23.25 4.43 -11.17
CA GLY A 69 -22.63 3.66 -12.24
C GLY A 69 -21.32 4.26 -12.75
N VAL A 70 -20.69 5.16 -11.98
CA VAL A 70 -19.47 5.85 -12.41
C VAL A 70 -18.27 4.97 -12.11
N GLY A 71 -17.57 4.50 -13.13
CA GLY A 71 -16.43 3.58 -12.95
C GLY A 71 -16.80 2.22 -12.36
N GLY A 72 -18.05 1.77 -12.54
CA GLY A 72 -18.58 0.53 -11.94
C GLY A 72 -19.71 0.84 -10.96
N THR A 73 -19.49 0.59 -9.67
CA THR A 73 -20.44 0.86 -8.57
C THR A 73 -20.34 2.28 -8.00
N GLY A 74 -19.44 3.12 -8.52
CA GLY A 74 -19.22 4.46 -7.99
C GLY A 74 -20.43 5.37 -8.10
N VAL A 75 -20.56 6.27 -7.13
CA VAL A 75 -21.65 7.25 -7.02
C VAL A 75 -21.08 8.65 -6.93
N VAL A 76 -21.61 9.55 -7.77
CA VAL A 76 -21.29 10.97 -7.74
C VAL A 76 -22.54 11.76 -7.39
N GLY A 77 -22.47 12.61 -6.37
CA GLY A 77 -23.53 13.55 -6.01
C GLY A 77 -23.06 14.99 -6.19
N ILE A 78 -23.82 15.83 -6.89
CA ILE A 78 -23.52 17.25 -7.05
C ILE A 78 -24.55 18.10 -6.33
N LEU A 79 -24.09 18.98 -5.45
CA LEU A 79 -24.92 20.00 -4.82
C LEU A 79 -24.38 21.40 -5.08
N ARG A 80 -25.16 22.21 -5.80
CA ARG A 80 -24.80 23.60 -6.15
C ARG A 80 -25.53 24.58 -5.26
N ASN A 81 -24.81 25.59 -4.78
CA ASN A 81 -25.33 26.59 -3.86
C ASN A 81 -24.70 27.96 -4.13
N GLY A 82 -25.07 28.57 -5.26
CA GLY A 82 -24.52 29.86 -5.69
C GLY A 82 -23.07 29.80 -6.22
N PRO A 83 -22.47 30.97 -6.52
CA PRO A 83 -21.10 31.04 -7.00
C PRO A 83 -20.10 30.74 -5.88
N GLY A 84 -19.00 30.05 -6.21
CA GLY A 84 -17.95 29.68 -5.26
C GLY A 84 -17.13 28.50 -5.78
N PRO A 85 -16.17 28.01 -4.98
CA PRO A 85 -15.35 26.87 -5.37
C PRO A 85 -16.16 25.58 -5.42
N THR A 86 -15.64 24.60 -6.16
CA THR A 86 -16.10 23.21 -6.18
C THR A 86 -15.19 22.38 -5.28
N VAL A 87 -15.74 21.85 -4.18
CA VAL A 87 -15.02 20.99 -3.25
C VAL A 87 -15.46 19.55 -3.46
N MET A 88 -14.50 18.66 -3.77
CA MET A 88 -14.76 17.22 -3.85
C MET A 88 -14.52 16.55 -2.50
N LEU A 89 -15.51 15.80 -2.01
CA LEU A 89 -15.42 14.98 -0.80
C LEU A 89 -15.44 13.50 -1.21
N ARG A 90 -14.38 12.76 -0.88
CA ARG A 90 -14.23 11.34 -1.23
C ARG A 90 -14.41 10.45 -0.01
N ALA A 91 -15.13 9.34 -0.19
CA ALA A 91 -15.01 8.14 0.63
C ALA A 91 -15.01 6.89 -0.26
N ASP A 92 -14.19 5.92 0.08
CA ASP A 92 -14.22 4.56 -0.43
C ASP A 92 -15.38 3.76 0.19
N MET A 93 -15.81 2.68 -0.49
CA MET A 93 -17.00 1.91 -0.12
C MET A 93 -16.77 0.41 0.05
N ASP A 94 -15.66 -0.13 -0.45
CA ASP A 94 -15.44 -1.57 -0.51
C ASP A 94 -14.96 -2.18 0.80
N ALA A 95 -15.13 -3.50 0.89
CA ALA A 95 -14.69 -4.30 2.01
C ALA A 95 -13.67 -5.37 1.56
N LEU A 96 -13.11 -6.07 2.53
CA LEU A 96 -12.03 -7.05 2.34
C LEU A 96 -12.54 -8.50 2.46
N PRO A 97 -11.92 -9.46 1.74
CA PRO A 97 -12.20 -10.89 1.86
C PRO A 97 -11.60 -11.48 3.15
N LEU A 98 -12.11 -11.04 4.30
CA LEU A 98 -11.60 -11.36 5.63
C LEU A 98 -12.73 -11.79 6.57
N GLU A 99 -12.46 -12.80 7.41
CA GLU A 99 -13.37 -13.20 8.48
C GLU A 99 -13.28 -12.22 9.65
N GLU A 100 -14.42 -11.63 10.03
CA GLU A 100 -14.50 -10.76 11.19
C GLU A 100 -14.46 -11.55 12.51
N LYS A 101 -13.57 -11.14 13.42
CA LYS A 101 -13.33 -11.76 14.73
C LYS A 101 -13.43 -10.79 15.89
N THR A 102 -14.02 -9.62 15.66
CA THR A 102 -14.20 -8.54 16.64
C THR A 102 -15.12 -8.94 17.80
N GLY A 103 -16.08 -9.85 17.54
CA GLY A 103 -17.12 -10.22 18.51
C GLY A 103 -18.17 -9.12 18.72
N LEU A 104 -18.19 -8.08 17.90
CA LEU A 104 -19.16 -7.00 17.99
C LEU A 104 -20.60 -7.53 17.79
N PRO A 105 -21.62 -6.95 18.44
CA PRO A 105 -23.03 -7.32 18.21
C PRO A 105 -23.51 -7.12 16.77
N TYR A 106 -22.70 -6.43 15.96
CA TYR A 106 -22.94 -6.11 14.58
C TYR A 106 -21.82 -6.58 13.65
N ALA A 107 -21.00 -7.53 14.10
CA ALA A 107 -19.99 -8.15 13.25
C ALA A 107 -20.63 -8.76 12.00
N SER A 108 -19.94 -8.62 10.87
CA SER A 108 -20.30 -9.23 9.61
C SER A 108 -20.30 -10.75 9.72
N THR A 109 -21.29 -11.34 9.06
CA THR A 109 -21.32 -12.78 8.75
C THR A 109 -21.47 -13.01 7.24
N ALA A 110 -21.33 -11.93 6.46
CA ALA A 110 -21.51 -11.93 5.02
C ALA A 110 -20.42 -12.76 4.34
N LYS A 111 -20.80 -13.36 3.21
CA LYS A 111 -19.91 -14.05 2.30
C LYS A 111 -20.19 -13.57 0.88
N ALA A 112 -19.15 -13.55 0.06
CA ALA A 112 -19.23 -13.20 -1.35
C ALA A 112 -18.28 -14.09 -2.16
N PRO A 113 -18.54 -14.30 -3.46
CA PRO A 113 -17.60 -14.97 -4.33
C PRO A 113 -16.33 -14.13 -4.46
N GLY A 114 -15.19 -14.72 -4.11
CA GLY A 114 -13.87 -14.13 -4.35
C GLY A 114 -13.50 -14.14 -5.83
N PRO A 115 -12.31 -13.61 -6.19
CA PRO A 115 -11.85 -13.53 -7.58
C PRO A 115 -11.76 -14.87 -8.32
N ASP A 116 -11.56 -15.98 -7.59
CA ASP A 116 -11.52 -17.35 -8.11
C ASP A 116 -12.90 -18.04 -8.11
N GLY A 117 -13.96 -17.33 -7.74
CA GLY A 117 -15.33 -17.82 -7.61
C GLY A 117 -15.58 -18.62 -6.33
N VAL A 118 -14.59 -18.77 -5.44
CA VAL A 118 -14.77 -19.44 -4.15
C VAL A 118 -15.38 -18.45 -3.16
N GLU A 119 -16.41 -18.87 -2.44
CA GLU A 119 -17.00 -18.01 -1.41
C GLU A 119 -16.02 -17.74 -0.26
N VAL A 120 -15.84 -16.46 0.05
CA VAL A 120 -15.00 -15.97 1.14
C VAL A 120 -15.83 -15.12 2.12
N PRO A 121 -15.48 -15.11 3.41
CA PRO A 121 -16.07 -14.15 4.35
C PRO A 121 -15.65 -12.72 3.99
N VAL A 122 -16.49 -11.74 4.37
CA VAL A 122 -16.28 -10.33 4.02
C VAL A 122 -16.39 -9.45 5.28
N MET A 123 -15.48 -8.49 5.43
CA MET A 123 -15.41 -7.58 6.58
C MET A 123 -14.92 -6.18 6.14
N HIS A 124 -15.51 -5.12 6.69
CA HIS A 124 -14.93 -3.77 6.63
C HIS A 124 -13.74 -3.64 7.60
N ALA A 125 -12.61 -4.26 7.24
CA ALA A 125 -11.38 -4.22 8.05
C ALA A 125 -10.50 -2.99 7.78
N CYS A 126 -10.92 -2.08 6.90
CA CYS A 126 -10.19 -0.84 6.59
C CYS A 126 -10.96 0.44 6.97
N GLY A 127 -12.22 0.33 7.40
CA GLY A 127 -13.03 1.46 7.87
C GLY A 127 -13.85 2.18 6.79
N HIS A 128 -13.97 1.61 5.59
CA HIS A 128 -14.68 2.23 4.45
C HIS A 128 -16.18 2.42 4.71
N ASP A 129 -16.78 1.60 5.57
CA ASP A 129 -18.12 1.80 6.11
C ASP A 129 -18.22 3.09 6.96
N ALA A 130 -17.23 3.37 7.80
CA ALA A 130 -17.15 4.60 8.57
C ALA A 130 -16.89 5.80 7.67
N HIS A 131 -16.01 5.67 6.67
CA HIS A 131 -15.76 6.72 5.68
C HIS A 131 -17.05 7.07 4.92
N THR A 132 -17.76 6.05 4.41
CA THR A 132 -19.03 6.20 3.70
C THR A 132 -20.13 6.80 4.58
N ALA A 133 -20.26 6.33 5.83
CA ALA A 133 -21.22 6.88 6.78
C ALA A 133 -20.94 8.36 7.08
N CYS A 134 -19.67 8.73 7.29
CA CYS A 134 -19.26 10.13 7.48
C CYS A 134 -19.57 10.96 6.22
N LEU A 135 -19.24 10.48 5.02
CA LEU A 135 -19.49 11.19 3.76
C LEU A 135 -20.98 11.51 3.57
N ILE A 136 -21.83 10.51 3.81
CA ILE A 136 -23.29 10.66 3.79
C ILE A 136 -23.74 11.72 4.81
N GLY A 137 -23.21 11.65 6.04
CA GLY A 137 -23.55 12.61 7.09
C GLY A 137 -23.15 14.05 6.73
N VAL A 138 -21.94 14.24 6.19
CA VAL A 138 -21.48 15.56 5.73
C VAL A 138 -22.35 16.07 4.60
N ALA A 139 -22.74 15.20 3.65
CA ALA A 139 -23.63 15.58 2.56
C ALA A 139 -24.99 16.07 3.07
N ASP A 140 -25.55 15.41 4.09
CA ASP A 140 -26.79 15.86 4.74
C ASP A 140 -26.61 17.22 5.42
N LEU A 141 -25.58 17.36 6.26
CA LEU A 141 -25.28 18.61 6.97
C LEU A 141 -25.12 19.79 6.01
N LEU A 142 -24.32 19.64 4.95
CA LEU A 142 -24.12 20.69 3.96
C LEU A 142 -25.41 21.00 3.19
N SER A 143 -26.29 20.03 3.00
CA SER A 143 -27.58 20.27 2.35
C SER A 143 -28.55 21.05 3.24
N GLU A 144 -28.63 20.73 4.53
CA GLU A 144 -29.50 21.42 5.48
C GLU A 144 -29.00 22.83 5.83
N THR A 145 -27.70 23.09 5.65
CA THR A 145 -27.04 24.33 6.06
C THR A 145 -26.61 25.20 4.88
N ARG A 146 -27.32 25.12 3.75
CA ARG A 146 -27.03 25.92 2.53
C ARG A 146 -26.95 27.43 2.76
N GLU A 147 -27.59 27.96 3.80
CA GLU A 147 -27.49 29.39 4.14
C GLU A 147 -26.09 29.78 4.68
N GLU A 148 -25.31 28.81 5.17
CA GLU A 148 -24.02 29.03 5.82
C GLU A 148 -22.83 28.99 4.85
N TRP A 149 -23.03 28.55 3.60
CA TRP A 149 -21.95 28.38 2.63
C TRP A 149 -22.38 28.74 1.19
N ALA A 150 -21.40 28.88 0.29
CA ALA A 150 -21.65 29.04 -1.15
C ALA A 150 -20.59 28.29 -1.97
N GLY A 151 -20.96 27.85 -3.18
CA GLY A 151 -20.10 27.07 -4.07
C GLY A 151 -20.77 25.78 -4.56
N THR A 152 -19.97 24.75 -4.81
CA THR A 152 -20.45 23.41 -5.22
C THR A 152 -19.79 22.33 -4.36
N VAL A 153 -20.58 21.38 -3.88
CA VAL A 153 -20.09 20.15 -3.25
C VAL A 153 -20.20 19.01 -4.27
N MET A 154 -19.09 18.32 -4.52
CA MET A 154 -19.03 17.09 -5.30
C MET A 154 -18.73 15.92 -4.36
N VAL A 155 -19.76 15.14 -4.04
CA VAL A 155 -19.61 13.90 -3.27
C VAL A 155 -19.19 12.79 -4.23
N VAL A 156 -18.13 12.08 -3.90
CA VAL A 156 -17.63 10.91 -4.66
C VAL A 156 -17.52 9.74 -3.70
N ALA A 157 -18.44 8.79 -3.84
CA ALA A 157 -18.34 7.49 -3.17
C ALA A 157 -17.68 6.51 -4.16
N GLN A 158 -16.41 6.21 -3.87
CA GLN A 158 -15.52 5.47 -4.74
C GLN A 158 -15.65 3.96 -4.48
N PRO A 159 -15.75 3.13 -5.52
CA PRO A 159 -15.66 1.68 -5.39
C PRO A 159 -14.20 1.21 -5.42
N GLY A 160 -13.93 -0.01 -4.96
CA GLY A 160 -12.69 -0.74 -5.24
C GLY A 160 -11.37 -0.03 -4.91
N GLU A 161 -11.27 0.63 -3.75
CA GLU A 161 -10.00 1.16 -3.26
C GLU A 161 -9.00 0.04 -3.01
N GLU A 162 -9.44 -1.10 -2.46
CA GLU A 162 -8.56 -2.19 -2.03
C GLU A 162 -7.87 -2.90 -3.22
N THR A 163 -8.42 -2.71 -4.43
CA THR A 163 -7.82 -3.17 -5.69
C THR A 163 -6.92 -2.13 -6.35
N LEU A 164 -6.84 -0.91 -5.79
CA LEU A 164 -6.04 0.23 -6.24
C LEU A 164 -6.34 0.69 -7.68
N ASP A 165 -7.56 0.46 -8.15
CA ASP A 165 -8.01 0.84 -9.50
C ASP A 165 -9.37 1.56 -9.52
N GLY A 166 -10.03 1.69 -8.38
CA GLY A 166 -11.33 2.33 -8.23
C GLY A 166 -11.38 3.78 -8.70
N ALA A 167 -10.45 4.60 -8.20
CA ALA A 167 -10.33 6.00 -8.58
C ALA A 167 -10.05 6.15 -10.08
N GLN A 168 -9.13 5.34 -10.62
CA GLN A 168 -8.79 5.37 -12.04
C GLN A 168 -9.99 4.97 -12.92
N ARG A 169 -10.77 3.96 -12.53
CA ARG A 169 -11.98 3.58 -13.27
C ARG A 169 -13.02 4.68 -13.30
N MET A 170 -13.19 5.45 -12.22
CA MET A 170 -14.10 6.60 -12.22
C MET A 170 -13.61 7.70 -13.17
N ILE A 171 -12.30 7.97 -13.18
CA ILE A 171 -11.67 8.94 -14.09
C ILE A 171 -11.84 8.50 -15.55
N ASP A 172 -11.56 7.23 -15.85
CA ASP A 172 -11.69 6.64 -17.19
C ASP A 172 -13.15 6.63 -17.68
N ASP A 173 -14.13 6.54 -16.77
CA ASP A 173 -15.56 6.70 -17.05
C ASP A 173 -16.02 8.19 -17.10
N GLY A 174 -15.05 9.10 -17.24
CA GLY A 174 -15.28 10.50 -17.52
C GLY A 174 -15.73 11.33 -16.32
N LEU A 175 -15.33 11.00 -15.10
CA LEU A 175 -15.68 11.76 -13.87
C LEU A 175 -15.59 13.28 -14.07
N TYR A 176 -14.43 13.78 -14.50
CA TYR A 176 -14.23 15.23 -14.67
C TYR A 176 -14.86 15.79 -15.94
N ASP A 177 -14.96 15.01 -17.01
CA ASP A 177 -15.64 15.42 -18.24
C ASP A 177 -17.16 15.59 -18.02
N ARG A 178 -17.74 14.77 -17.15
CA ARG A 178 -19.18 14.76 -16.85
C ARG A 178 -19.57 15.77 -15.79
N PHE A 179 -18.73 15.96 -14.76
CA PHE A 179 -19.12 16.70 -13.56
C PHE A 179 -18.29 17.96 -13.28
N GLY A 180 -17.24 18.19 -14.07
CA GLY A 180 -16.29 19.29 -13.92
C GLY A 180 -15.12 18.95 -13.00
N ARG A 181 -14.03 19.72 -13.09
CA ARG A 181 -12.87 19.58 -12.19
C ARG A 181 -13.14 20.32 -10.87
N PRO A 182 -12.96 19.69 -9.70
CA PRO A 182 -12.98 20.40 -8.42
C PRO A 182 -11.76 21.32 -8.26
N ASP A 183 -11.89 22.32 -7.39
CA ASP A 183 -10.80 23.22 -6.99
C ASP A 183 -9.90 22.58 -5.91
N VAL A 184 -10.47 21.69 -5.09
CA VAL A 184 -9.75 20.89 -4.08
C VAL A 184 -10.46 19.57 -3.83
N ILE A 185 -9.68 18.53 -3.51
CA ILE A 185 -10.17 17.19 -3.17
C ILE A 185 -9.82 16.88 -1.72
N LEU A 186 -10.82 16.44 -0.95
CA LEU A 186 -10.68 16.15 0.48
C LEU A 186 -11.03 14.69 0.72
N GLY A 187 -10.13 13.98 1.40
CA GLY A 187 -10.30 12.59 1.79
C GLY A 187 -9.75 12.36 3.20
N GLN A 188 -10.26 11.34 3.87
CA GLN A 188 -9.79 10.96 5.19
C GLN A 188 -9.81 9.45 5.34
N HIS A 189 -8.95 8.94 6.21
CA HIS A 189 -8.85 7.51 6.45
C HIS A 189 -8.75 7.20 7.93
N LEU A 190 -9.39 6.12 8.37
CA LEU A 190 -9.25 5.64 9.74
C LEU A 190 -7.85 5.06 9.97
N GLY A 191 -7.24 5.45 11.09
CA GLY A 191 -5.94 4.95 11.51
C GLY A 191 -5.96 4.37 12.93
N PRO A 192 -4.92 3.62 13.31
CA PRO A 192 -4.79 2.95 14.61
C PRO A 192 -4.49 3.91 15.78
N GLN A 193 -4.51 5.22 15.57
CA GLN A 193 -4.35 6.21 16.63
C GLN A 193 -5.58 6.21 17.57
N PRO A 194 -5.49 6.81 18.77
CA PRO A 194 -6.64 6.98 19.66
C PRO A 194 -7.85 7.60 18.95
N ALA A 195 -9.03 7.08 19.26
CA ALA A 195 -10.27 7.52 18.65
C ALA A 195 -10.44 9.05 18.73
N GLY A 196 -10.70 9.67 17.58
CA GLY A 196 -10.92 11.11 17.47
C GLY A 196 -9.67 11.98 17.30
N LEU A 197 -8.46 11.40 17.33
CA LEU A 197 -7.24 12.11 16.96
C LEU A 197 -7.21 12.39 15.44
N ILE A 198 -6.85 13.59 15.01
CA ILE A 198 -6.70 13.97 13.61
C ILE A 198 -5.22 14.17 13.29
N SER A 199 -4.70 13.49 12.27
CA SER A 199 -3.28 13.57 11.90
C SER A 199 -3.09 14.09 10.48
N HIS A 200 -2.32 15.17 10.35
CA HIS A 200 -2.02 15.84 9.07
C HIS A 200 -0.55 15.70 8.68
N ARG A 201 -0.31 15.62 7.36
CA ARG A 201 1.03 15.70 6.79
C ARG A 201 0.99 16.36 5.43
N ALA A 202 1.75 17.45 5.27
CA ALA A 202 1.99 18.06 3.97
C ALA A 202 3.01 17.24 3.19
N GLY A 203 2.87 17.21 1.86
CA GLY A 203 3.69 16.36 1.00
C GLY A 203 3.33 14.88 1.16
N ILE A 204 4.33 14.01 1.09
CA ILE A 204 4.13 12.56 1.07
C ILE A 204 3.52 12.10 2.39
N ILE A 205 2.28 11.58 2.36
CA ILE A 205 1.59 10.98 3.51
C ILE A 205 1.48 9.46 3.39
N LEU A 206 1.33 8.93 2.17
CA LEU A 206 1.29 7.50 1.87
C LEU A 206 2.31 7.13 0.79
N GLY A 207 2.82 5.91 0.84
CA GLY A 207 3.76 5.37 -0.12
C GLY A 207 3.10 4.80 -1.37
N ALA A 208 3.91 4.67 -2.43
CA ALA A 208 3.55 3.94 -3.64
C ALA A 208 3.66 2.43 -3.40
N ALA A 209 2.75 1.67 -4.01
CA ALA A 209 2.79 0.22 -4.11
C ALA A 209 2.50 -0.20 -5.53
N ASN A 210 3.26 -1.18 -6.03
CA ASN A 210 2.99 -1.78 -7.33
C ASN A 210 3.20 -3.30 -7.24
N ALA A 211 2.39 -4.05 -7.99
CA ALA A 211 2.52 -5.48 -8.17
C ALA A 211 2.68 -5.83 -9.65
N TYR A 212 3.63 -6.72 -9.93
CA TYR A 212 4.00 -7.13 -11.27
C TYR A 212 3.86 -8.64 -11.40
N ARG A 213 3.34 -9.09 -12.54
CA ARG A 213 3.35 -10.47 -12.98
C ARG A 213 4.41 -10.62 -14.04
N VAL A 214 5.29 -11.60 -13.85
CA VAL A 214 6.34 -11.93 -14.80
C VAL A 214 6.14 -13.36 -15.30
N ARG A 215 6.08 -13.52 -16.63
CA ARG A 215 6.10 -14.83 -17.28
C ARG A 215 7.41 -14.99 -18.05
N ILE A 216 8.12 -16.06 -17.70
CA ILE A 216 9.44 -16.39 -18.22
C ILE A 216 9.27 -17.59 -19.15
N PHE A 217 9.86 -17.51 -20.34
CA PHE A 217 9.80 -18.57 -21.34
C PHE A 217 11.13 -19.31 -21.43
N GLY A 218 11.05 -20.63 -21.53
CA GLY A 218 12.17 -21.54 -21.77
C GLY A 218 11.84 -22.56 -22.85
N GLU A 219 12.54 -23.68 -22.84
CA GLU A 219 12.31 -24.83 -23.72
C GLU A 219 12.35 -26.10 -22.86
N GLY A 220 11.20 -26.75 -22.70
CA GLY A 220 11.09 -27.93 -21.83
C GLY A 220 11.75 -29.18 -22.39
N GLY A 221 12.04 -30.15 -21.51
CA GLY A 221 12.66 -31.41 -21.92
C GLY A 221 12.97 -32.38 -20.79
N HIS A 222 13.62 -33.49 -21.12
CA HIS A 222 14.00 -34.51 -20.14
C HIS A 222 15.15 -33.99 -19.26
N ALA A 223 15.01 -34.05 -17.93
CA ALA A 223 16.00 -33.46 -17.02
C ALA A 223 17.42 -34.08 -17.10
N SER A 224 17.56 -35.27 -17.70
CA SER A 224 18.89 -35.87 -17.99
C SER A 224 19.57 -35.33 -19.26
N GLN A 225 18.88 -34.49 -20.03
CA GLN A 225 19.38 -33.87 -21.27
C GLN A 225 19.25 -32.33 -21.22
N PRO A 226 19.76 -31.66 -20.18
CA PRO A 226 19.56 -30.21 -20.02
C PRO A 226 20.21 -29.38 -21.13
N HIS A 227 21.21 -29.91 -21.83
CA HIS A 227 21.87 -29.24 -22.96
C HIS A 227 20.98 -29.09 -24.21
N THR A 228 19.81 -29.73 -24.25
CA THR A 228 18.81 -29.57 -25.32
C THR A 228 17.61 -28.73 -24.89
N THR A 229 17.73 -27.97 -23.80
CA THR A 229 16.65 -27.21 -23.16
C THR A 229 17.12 -25.81 -22.80
N VAL A 230 16.17 -24.93 -22.49
CA VAL A 230 16.41 -23.67 -21.79
C VAL A 230 15.57 -23.68 -20.53
N ASP A 231 16.19 -23.77 -19.36
CA ASP A 231 15.50 -24.00 -18.10
C ASP A 231 14.96 -22.69 -17.49
N PRO A 232 13.63 -22.45 -17.50
CA PRO A 232 13.05 -21.23 -16.93
C PRO A 232 13.05 -21.23 -15.40
N VAL A 233 13.24 -22.38 -14.72
CA VAL A 233 13.42 -22.45 -13.27
C VAL A 233 14.73 -21.78 -12.87
N LEU A 234 15.81 -22.07 -13.61
CA LEU A 234 17.11 -21.44 -13.40
C LEU A 234 17.07 -19.94 -13.69
N ILE A 235 16.41 -19.54 -14.78
CA ILE A 235 16.20 -18.12 -15.12
C ILE A 235 15.47 -17.40 -13.97
N ALA A 236 14.36 -17.97 -13.49
CA ALA A 236 13.59 -17.41 -12.38
C ALA A 236 14.44 -17.24 -11.12
N ALA A 237 15.23 -18.25 -10.73
CA ALA A 237 16.12 -18.18 -9.56
C ALA A 237 17.18 -17.08 -9.70
N ASN A 238 17.76 -16.91 -10.89
CA ASN A 238 18.72 -15.84 -11.18
C ASN A 238 18.07 -14.46 -11.10
N ILE A 239 16.85 -14.31 -11.63
CA ILE A 239 16.06 -13.08 -11.50
C ILE A 239 15.84 -12.74 -10.03
N VAL A 240 15.33 -13.67 -9.21
CA VAL A 240 15.08 -13.43 -7.77
C VAL A 240 16.35 -12.97 -7.06
N THR A 241 17.48 -13.62 -7.34
CA THR A 241 18.77 -13.29 -6.75
C THR A 241 19.25 -11.91 -7.18
N ARG A 242 19.16 -11.60 -8.48
CA ARG A 242 19.63 -10.32 -9.04
C ARG A 242 18.78 -9.14 -8.59
N LEU A 243 17.48 -9.31 -8.44
CA LEU A 243 16.56 -8.24 -7.98
C LEU A 243 16.94 -7.69 -6.59
N GLN A 244 17.58 -8.47 -5.73
CA GLN A 244 18.08 -7.99 -4.43
C GLN A 244 19.17 -6.92 -4.57
N GLY A 245 19.87 -6.90 -5.72
CA GLY A 245 20.84 -5.87 -6.07
C GLY A 245 20.21 -4.49 -6.28
N VAL A 246 18.93 -4.41 -6.63
CA VAL A 246 18.25 -3.13 -6.90
C VAL A 246 18.19 -2.30 -5.61
N VAL A 247 17.54 -2.80 -4.57
CA VAL A 247 17.43 -2.08 -3.30
C VAL A 247 18.81 -1.92 -2.64
N SER A 248 19.65 -2.96 -2.67
CA SER A 248 20.92 -2.91 -1.95
C SER A 248 22.00 -2.06 -2.61
N ARG A 249 22.01 -1.93 -3.95
CA ARG A 249 23.11 -1.29 -4.71
C ARG A 249 22.67 -0.12 -5.61
N GLU A 250 21.41 -0.05 -6.03
CA GLU A 250 20.94 0.94 -6.99
C GLU A 250 20.07 2.05 -6.37
N ILE A 251 19.41 1.77 -5.24
CA ILE A 251 18.64 2.76 -4.47
C ILE A 251 19.55 3.46 -3.44
N SER A 252 19.36 4.77 -3.27
CA SER A 252 20.04 5.54 -2.23
C SER A 252 19.71 4.99 -0.84
N PRO A 253 20.69 4.80 0.07
CA PRO A 253 20.43 4.35 1.43
C PRO A 253 19.53 5.29 2.26
N SER A 254 19.32 6.53 1.80
CA SER A 254 18.42 7.50 2.43
C SER A 254 16.97 7.41 1.97
N GLU A 255 16.69 6.58 0.96
CA GLU A 255 15.35 6.38 0.41
C GLU A 255 14.73 5.08 0.94
N MET A 256 13.42 5.07 1.08
CA MET A 256 12.67 3.85 1.38
C MET A 256 12.32 3.13 0.08
N ALA A 257 12.76 1.88 -0.03
CA ALA A 257 12.38 0.97 -1.09
C ALA A 257 12.22 -0.45 -0.55
N VAL A 258 11.16 -1.13 -0.97
CA VAL A 258 10.97 -2.57 -0.75
C VAL A 258 10.75 -3.21 -2.11
N LEU A 259 11.41 -4.34 -2.36
CA LEU A 259 11.19 -5.18 -3.53
C LEU A 259 11.13 -6.63 -3.05
N THR A 260 9.96 -7.24 -3.19
CA THR A 260 9.69 -8.59 -2.70
C THR A 260 9.20 -9.45 -3.86
N VAL A 261 9.85 -10.59 -4.10
CA VAL A 261 9.28 -11.65 -4.94
C VAL A 261 8.37 -12.51 -4.06
N GLY A 262 7.06 -12.29 -4.16
CA GLY A 262 6.08 -12.95 -3.29
C GLY A 262 5.68 -14.35 -3.76
N LYS A 263 5.88 -14.66 -5.04
CA LYS A 263 5.49 -15.92 -5.66
C LYS A 263 6.49 -16.36 -6.72
N ILE A 264 6.80 -17.65 -6.73
CA ILE A 264 7.55 -18.34 -7.79
C ILE A 264 6.90 -19.69 -8.06
N GLN A 265 6.58 -19.97 -9.33
CA GLN A 265 5.94 -21.22 -9.75
C GLN A 265 6.53 -21.70 -11.08
N ALA A 266 6.92 -22.97 -11.15
CA ALA A 266 7.40 -23.61 -12.37
C ALA A 266 7.41 -25.13 -12.21
N GLY A 267 7.22 -25.85 -13.32
CA GLY A 267 7.36 -27.31 -13.36
C GLY A 267 6.18 -28.08 -12.76
N THR A 268 6.18 -29.39 -13.04
CA THR A 268 5.15 -30.33 -12.56
C THR A 268 5.75 -31.59 -11.93
N LYS A 269 6.97 -31.98 -12.33
CA LYS A 269 7.66 -33.19 -11.87
C LYS A 269 9.17 -32.98 -11.89
N ALA A 270 9.87 -33.60 -10.94
CA ALA A 270 11.31 -33.43 -10.75
C ALA A 270 12.20 -33.85 -11.94
N ASN A 271 11.74 -34.71 -12.84
CA ASN A 271 12.53 -35.19 -13.98
C ASN A 271 12.16 -34.53 -15.32
N ILE A 272 11.42 -33.41 -15.28
CA ILE A 272 10.98 -32.65 -16.45
C ILE A 272 11.38 -31.19 -16.25
N ILE A 273 12.13 -30.63 -17.20
CA ILE A 273 12.38 -29.20 -17.28
C ILE A 273 11.14 -28.56 -17.93
N PRO A 274 10.49 -27.56 -17.30
CA PRO A 274 9.30 -26.91 -17.86
C PRO A 274 9.66 -25.97 -19.02
N ASP A 275 8.63 -25.55 -19.76
CA ASP A 275 8.71 -24.55 -20.82
C ASP A 275 8.45 -23.12 -20.33
N GLU A 276 7.93 -22.94 -19.10
CA GLU A 276 7.71 -21.63 -18.50
C GLU A 276 7.85 -21.59 -16.97
N ALA A 277 8.05 -20.38 -16.45
CA ALA A 277 8.03 -20.05 -15.03
C ALA A 277 7.31 -18.71 -14.80
N TYR A 278 6.72 -18.55 -13.61
CA TYR A 278 5.94 -17.37 -13.23
C TYR A 278 6.47 -16.77 -11.94
N LEU A 279 6.56 -15.44 -11.90
CA LEU A 279 6.84 -14.66 -10.70
C LEU A 279 5.73 -13.63 -10.44
N GLU A 280 5.46 -13.35 -9.17
CA GLU A 280 4.77 -12.12 -8.77
C GLU A 280 5.67 -11.32 -7.83
N ILE A 281 5.82 -10.03 -8.15
CA ILE A 281 6.74 -9.10 -7.50
C ILE A 281 5.92 -7.95 -6.93
N SER A 282 6.21 -7.55 -5.70
CA SER A 282 5.59 -6.40 -5.04
C SER A 282 6.68 -5.39 -4.68
N THR A 283 6.41 -4.10 -4.92
CA THR A 283 7.31 -3.00 -4.56
C THR A 283 6.64 -2.01 -3.62
N ARG A 284 7.42 -1.35 -2.76
CA ARG A 284 7.01 -0.15 -2.01
C ARG A 284 8.05 0.95 -2.15
N ALA A 285 7.61 2.20 -2.18
CA ALA A 285 8.50 3.36 -2.15
C ALA A 285 7.80 4.58 -1.51
N LEU A 286 8.56 5.45 -0.87
CA LEU A 286 8.09 6.75 -0.38
C LEU A 286 8.52 7.90 -1.31
N ASN A 287 8.82 7.60 -2.57
CA ASN A 287 9.32 8.55 -3.56
C ASN A 287 8.96 8.02 -4.96
N GLU A 288 8.34 8.86 -5.79
CA GLU A 288 7.93 8.48 -7.15
C GLU A 288 9.10 8.10 -8.05
N ASN A 289 10.23 8.80 -7.93
CA ASN A 289 11.41 8.47 -8.72
C ASN A 289 11.96 7.09 -8.34
N VAL A 290 11.89 6.74 -7.04
CA VAL A 290 12.29 5.42 -6.55
C VAL A 290 11.29 4.35 -7.04
N ALA A 291 9.98 4.62 -7.00
CA ALA A 291 8.97 3.72 -7.53
C ALA A 291 9.21 3.42 -9.03
N GLN A 292 9.47 4.45 -9.83
CA GLN A 292 9.80 4.33 -11.25
C GLN A 292 11.13 3.60 -11.47
N GLN A 293 12.15 3.86 -10.66
CA GLN A 293 13.43 3.17 -10.73
C GLN A 293 13.28 1.67 -10.43
N LEU A 294 12.44 1.30 -9.46
CA LEU A 294 12.14 -0.11 -9.15
C LEU A 294 11.49 -0.80 -10.36
N GLU A 295 10.49 -0.18 -10.99
CA GLU A 295 9.82 -0.69 -12.18
C GLU A 295 10.80 -0.94 -13.34
N GLN A 296 11.58 0.09 -13.69
CA GLN A 296 12.58 0.01 -14.76
C GLN A 296 13.65 -1.05 -14.47
N SER A 297 14.04 -1.20 -13.20
CA SER A 297 15.03 -2.18 -12.79
C SER A 297 14.51 -3.60 -12.85
N ILE A 298 13.24 -3.83 -12.46
CA ILE A 298 12.57 -5.13 -12.62
C ILE A 298 12.58 -5.53 -14.09
N GLU A 299 12.10 -4.66 -14.98
CA GLU A 299 12.05 -4.97 -16.42
C GLU A 299 13.45 -5.25 -16.99
N ARG A 300 14.43 -4.38 -16.68
CA ARG A 300 15.81 -4.53 -17.13
C ARG A 300 16.42 -5.87 -16.69
N ILE A 301 16.27 -6.24 -15.43
CA ILE A 301 16.86 -7.47 -14.87
C ILE A 301 16.18 -8.70 -15.45
N VAL A 302 14.85 -8.71 -15.50
CA VAL A 302 14.08 -9.84 -16.03
C VAL A 302 14.49 -10.15 -17.48
N ARG A 303 14.59 -9.12 -18.33
CA ARG A 303 15.04 -9.28 -19.73
C ARG A 303 16.49 -9.73 -19.82
N ALA A 304 17.38 -9.15 -19.01
CA ALA A 304 18.81 -9.48 -19.05
C ALA A 304 19.08 -10.94 -18.64
N GLU A 305 18.44 -11.45 -17.59
CA GLU A 305 18.64 -12.82 -17.12
C GLU A 305 18.03 -13.86 -18.08
N ALA A 306 16.91 -13.54 -18.73
CA ALA A 306 16.34 -14.35 -19.80
C ALA A 306 17.30 -14.43 -21.02
N ALA A 307 17.81 -13.28 -21.46
CA ALA A 307 18.77 -13.22 -22.57
C ALA A 307 20.09 -13.95 -22.25
N ALA A 308 20.64 -13.77 -21.04
CA ALA A 308 21.87 -14.42 -20.59
C ALA A 308 21.76 -15.95 -20.58
N SER A 309 20.54 -16.46 -20.36
CA SER A 309 20.24 -17.89 -20.31
C SER A 309 19.84 -18.47 -21.67
N GLY A 310 19.80 -17.66 -22.73
CA GLY A 310 19.48 -18.08 -24.09
C GLY A 310 18.00 -18.34 -24.35
N ALA A 311 17.10 -17.69 -23.60
CA ALA A 311 15.65 -17.79 -23.84
C ALA A 311 15.30 -17.37 -25.28
N GLY A 312 14.58 -18.23 -26.01
CA GLY A 312 14.17 -17.97 -27.40
C GLY A 312 13.06 -16.92 -27.52
N ARG A 313 12.47 -16.49 -26.40
CA ARG A 313 11.40 -15.50 -26.33
C ARG A 313 11.61 -14.56 -25.15
N GLU A 314 11.37 -13.27 -25.39
CA GLU A 314 11.38 -12.25 -24.35
C GLU A 314 10.31 -12.53 -23.27
N PRO A 315 10.64 -12.34 -21.98
CA PRO A 315 9.67 -12.46 -20.90
C PRO A 315 8.56 -11.39 -21.01
N GLU A 316 7.39 -11.72 -20.48
CA GLU A 316 6.28 -10.79 -20.31
C GLU A 316 6.35 -10.21 -18.88
N VAL A 317 6.32 -8.88 -18.77
CA VAL A 317 6.27 -8.16 -17.49
C VAL A 317 5.06 -7.25 -17.53
N GLU A 318 4.11 -7.46 -16.62
CA GLU A 318 2.84 -6.74 -16.54
C GLU A 318 2.67 -6.17 -15.13
N ARG A 319 2.52 -4.84 -15.01
CA ARG A 319 1.99 -4.26 -13.77
C ARG A 319 0.47 -4.45 -13.76
N PHE A 320 -0.03 -5.23 -12.82
CA PHE A 320 -1.46 -5.56 -12.76
C PHE A 320 -2.21 -4.88 -11.60
N GLN A 321 -1.48 -4.27 -10.66
CA GLN A 321 -2.04 -3.51 -9.55
C GLN A 321 -1.04 -2.45 -9.09
N GLY A 322 -1.51 -1.26 -8.69
CA GLY A 322 -0.66 -0.29 -8.02
C GLY A 322 -1.11 1.17 -8.11
N SER A 323 -0.63 1.96 -7.17
CA SER A 323 -0.84 3.40 -7.10
C SER A 323 0.47 4.14 -6.76
N GLY A 324 0.49 5.43 -7.08
CA GLY A 324 1.59 6.33 -6.77
C GLY A 324 1.64 6.70 -5.27
N VAL A 325 2.55 7.58 -4.91
CA VAL A 325 2.60 8.17 -3.57
C VAL A 325 1.41 9.13 -3.38
N THR A 326 0.81 9.14 -2.21
CA THR A 326 -0.16 10.18 -1.86
C THR A 326 0.63 11.38 -1.34
N HIS A 327 0.68 12.43 -2.15
CA HIS A 327 1.42 13.66 -1.90
C HIS A 327 0.45 14.84 -1.74
N ASN A 328 0.09 15.13 -0.49
CA ASN A 328 -0.78 16.23 -0.16
C ASN A 328 -0.22 17.58 -0.59
N ASP A 329 -1.07 18.46 -1.10
CA ASP A 329 -0.69 19.84 -1.40
C ASP A 329 -0.34 20.58 -0.09
N PRO A 330 0.87 21.17 0.04
CA PRO A 330 1.29 21.78 1.29
C PRO A 330 0.44 22.96 1.75
N ILE A 331 -0.08 23.77 0.82
CA ILE A 331 -0.89 24.95 1.14
C ILE A 331 -2.26 24.50 1.62
N ALA A 332 -2.93 23.67 0.84
CA ALA A 332 -4.25 23.14 1.17
C ALA A 332 -4.23 22.34 2.47
N THR A 333 -3.16 21.59 2.73
CA THR A 333 -2.97 20.87 4.00
C THR A 333 -2.84 21.83 5.18
N GLY A 334 -2.06 22.90 5.04
CA GLY A 334 -1.92 23.91 6.09
C GLY A 334 -3.25 24.57 6.43
N ASP A 335 -4.02 24.90 5.40
CA ASP A 335 -5.36 25.49 5.50
C ASP A 335 -6.35 24.56 6.25
N VAL A 336 -6.44 23.30 5.82
CA VAL A 336 -7.32 22.29 6.46
C VAL A 336 -6.86 21.96 7.88
N ALA A 337 -5.56 21.80 8.12
CA ALA A 337 -5.02 21.55 9.45
C ALA A 337 -5.31 22.72 10.40
N ALA A 338 -5.19 23.97 9.94
CA ALA A 338 -5.54 25.15 10.73
C ALA A 338 -7.03 25.18 11.09
N ALA A 339 -7.92 24.82 10.16
CA ALA A 339 -9.36 24.73 10.43
C ALA A 339 -9.67 23.62 11.45
N HIS A 340 -9.05 22.45 11.33
CA HIS A 340 -9.17 21.38 12.33
C HIS A 340 -8.65 21.81 13.70
N HIS A 341 -7.48 22.46 13.78
CA HIS A 341 -6.94 22.96 15.03
C HIS A 341 -7.87 23.97 15.71
N ALA A 342 -8.51 24.85 14.93
CA ALA A 342 -9.47 25.82 15.46
C ALA A 342 -10.72 25.14 16.07
N TYR A 343 -11.13 23.99 15.52
CA TYR A 343 -12.31 23.25 15.98
C TYR A 343 -12.01 22.25 17.10
N PHE A 344 -11.07 21.34 16.89
CA PHE A 344 -10.75 20.25 17.82
C PHE A 344 -9.79 20.66 18.93
N GLY A 345 -9.06 21.76 18.75
CA GLY A 345 -8.01 22.20 19.66
C GLY A 345 -6.67 21.48 19.43
N PRO A 346 -5.62 21.93 20.13
CA PRO A 346 -4.25 21.45 19.91
C PRO A 346 -4.00 20.01 20.41
N ASP A 347 -4.84 19.49 21.30
CA ASP A 347 -4.64 18.15 21.90
C ASP A 347 -5.12 17.02 20.97
N TYR A 348 -5.99 17.34 20.01
CA TYR A 348 -6.62 16.37 19.13
C TYR A 348 -6.13 16.43 17.68
N VAL A 349 -5.29 17.42 17.34
CA VAL A 349 -4.77 17.57 15.98
C VAL A 349 -3.25 17.53 16.03
N ILE A 350 -2.65 16.59 15.31
CA ILE A 350 -1.21 16.38 15.31
C ILE A 350 -0.63 16.42 13.90
N HIS A 351 0.67 16.72 13.85
CA HIS A 351 1.46 16.47 12.67
C HIS A 351 1.96 15.02 12.67
N LEU A 352 1.75 14.29 11.57
CA LEU A 352 2.30 12.96 11.39
C LEU A 352 3.78 13.07 10.98
N PRO A 353 4.74 12.67 11.84
CA PRO A 353 6.17 12.93 11.61
C PRO A 353 6.74 12.13 10.45
N ASP A 354 6.24 10.91 10.24
CA ASP A 354 6.69 9.98 9.22
C ASP A 354 5.52 9.58 8.31
N PRO A 355 5.73 9.46 6.99
CA PRO A 355 4.70 8.94 6.10
C PRO A 355 4.41 7.46 6.39
N SER A 356 3.19 7.03 6.10
CA SER A 356 2.83 5.61 6.18
C SER A 356 3.28 4.87 4.91
N PRO A 357 3.80 3.64 5.03
CA PRO A 357 4.12 2.79 3.88
C PRO A 357 2.87 2.17 3.21
N ALA A 358 1.67 2.41 3.75
CA ALA A 358 0.41 2.06 3.09
C ALA A 358 0.28 2.81 1.75
N THR A 359 -0.60 2.31 0.90
CA THR A 359 -0.86 2.86 -0.43
C THR A 359 -2.36 2.99 -0.62
N GLU A 360 -2.74 3.98 -1.43
CA GLU A 360 -4.11 4.40 -1.64
C GLU A 360 -4.21 4.91 -3.09
N ASP A 361 -5.36 4.70 -3.74
CA ASP A 361 -5.60 5.18 -5.10
C ASP A 361 -6.26 6.57 -5.18
N PHE A 362 -6.67 7.15 -4.05
CA PHE A 362 -7.14 8.54 -3.91
C PHE A 362 -6.28 9.56 -4.66
N CYS A 363 -4.95 9.38 -4.65
CA CYS A 363 -4.02 10.31 -5.30
C CYS A 363 -4.25 10.42 -6.82
N ARG A 364 -4.89 9.43 -7.45
CA ARG A 364 -5.27 9.45 -8.87
C ARG A 364 -6.26 10.57 -9.19
N PHE A 365 -7.16 10.91 -8.27
CA PHE A 365 -8.08 12.04 -8.45
C PHE A 365 -7.35 13.39 -8.59
N GLY A 366 -6.14 13.50 -8.05
CA GLY A 366 -5.28 14.68 -8.25
C GLY A 366 -4.80 14.86 -9.68
N LEU A 367 -4.97 13.86 -10.55
CA LEU A 367 -4.41 13.81 -11.91
C LEU A 367 -2.90 14.15 -11.92
N PRO A 368 -2.05 13.35 -11.26
CA PRO A 368 -0.64 13.70 -11.05
C PRO A 368 0.15 13.88 -12.35
N GLU A 369 -0.31 13.30 -13.47
CA GLU A 369 0.29 13.46 -14.80
C GLU A 369 -0.27 14.66 -15.59
N ASP A 370 -1.33 15.34 -15.11
CA ASP A 370 -1.91 16.52 -15.76
C ASP A 370 -1.01 17.75 -15.52
N PRO A 371 -0.83 18.65 -16.52
CA PRO A 371 -0.05 19.88 -16.35
C PRO A 371 -0.60 20.85 -15.29
N GLN A 372 -1.85 20.69 -14.89
CA GLN A 372 -2.53 21.46 -13.86
C GLN A 372 -3.17 20.47 -12.86
N PRO A 373 -2.36 19.76 -12.04
CA PRO A 373 -2.89 18.78 -11.10
C PRO A 373 -3.85 19.45 -10.11
N ILE A 374 -4.86 18.70 -9.67
CA ILE A 374 -5.84 19.18 -8.70
C ILE A 374 -5.25 19.01 -7.30
N PRO A 375 -5.19 20.07 -6.47
CA PRO A 375 -4.68 19.95 -5.12
C PRO A 375 -5.62 19.10 -4.27
N TYR A 376 -5.04 18.31 -3.37
CA TYR A 376 -5.80 17.46 -2.48
C TYR A 376 -5.19 17.41 -1.08
N VAL A 377 -6.05 17.08 -0.11
CA VAL A 377 -5.67 16.86 1.28
C VAL A 377 -6.27 15.55 1.74
N PHE A 378 -5.38 14.65 2.16
CA PHE A 378 -5.70 13.37 2.78
C PHE A 378 -5.18 13.36 4.22
N TRP A 379 -6.00 12.99 5.19
CA TRP A 379 -5.59 12.95 6.60
C TRP A 379 -6.08 11.69 7.29
N PHE A 380 -5.53 11.41 8.48
CA PHE A 380 -5.99 10.29 9.29
C PHE A 380 -6.91 10.73 10.42
N VAL A 381 -7.90 9.89 10.72
CA VAL A 381 -8.73 9.96 11.92
C VAL A 381 -8.47 8.72 12.75
N GLY A 382 -8.02 8.89 13.99
CA GLY A 382 -7.79 7.80 14.92
C GLY A 382 -9.09 7.07 15.23
N ALA A 383 -9.01 5.76 15.35
CA ALA A 383 -10.15 4.88 15.50
C ALA A 383 -10.07 3.97 16.74
N THR A 384 -8.90 3.83 17.37
CA THR A 384 -8.73 2.84 18.44
C THR A 384 -9.40 3.30 19.74
N PRO A 385 -10.22 2.46 20.40
CA PRO A 385 -10.77 2.78 21.71
C PRO A 385 -9.70 3.20 22.71
N HIS A 386 -9.98 4.24 23.49
CA HIS A 386 -8.99 4.81 24.41
C HIS A 386 -8.47 3.81 25.43
N ASP A 387 -9.34 2.93 25.96
CA ASP A 387 -8.94 1.88 26.89
C ASP A 387 -8.06 0.81 26.23
N VAL A 388 -8.32 0.46 24.97
CA VAL A 388 -7.46 -0.44 24.18
C VAL A 388 -6.09 0.21 23.95
N TRP A 389 -6.06 1.49 23.58
CA TRP A 389 -4.82 2.24 23.37
C TRP A 389 -4.00 2.40 24.67
N ASP A 390 -4.67 2.73 25.77
CA ASP A 390 -4.02 2.95 27.06
C ASP A 390 -3.37 1.67 27.58
N ASN A 391 -4.03 0.52 27.37
CA ASN A 391 -3.53 -0.81 27.76
C ASN A 391 -2.58 -1.45 26.73
N ALA A 392 -2.39 -0.85 25.55
CA ALA A 392 -1.48 -1.38 24.54
C ALA A 392 -0.02 -1.35 25.05
N PRO A 393 0.74 -2.45 24.90
CA PRO A 393 2.17 -2.46 25.18
C PRO A 393 2.95 -1.39 24.41
N GLY A 394 3.95 -0.79 25.05
CA GLY A 394 4.81 0.24 24.46
C GLY A 394 4.87 1.50 25.30
N ASP A 395 6.05 2.12 25.35
CA ASP A 395 6.29 3.37 26.06
C ASP A 395 6.09 4.59 25.15
N THR A 396 6.14 4.37 23.82
CA THR A 396 5.93 5.41 22.81
C THR A 396 4.62 5.22 22.02
N PRO A 397 4.02 6.28 21.47
CA PRO A 397 2.88 6.16 20.57
C PRO A 397 3.12 5.22 19.38
N TYR A 398 4.35 5.18 18.85
CA TYR A 398 4.71 4.31 17.73
C TYR A 398 4.69 2.83 18.14
N GLU A 399 5.23 2.49 19.32
CA GLU A 399 5.18 1.13 19.85
C GLU A 399 3.75 0.69 20.15
N LYS A 400 2.95 1.57 20.76
CA LYS A 400 1.53 1.29 21.03
C LYS A 400 0.74 1.04 19.76
N MET A 401 0.98 1.84 18.72
CA MET A 401 0.33 1.69 17.42
C MET A 401 0.62 0.31 16.78
N GLY A 402 1.80 -0.26 17.02
CA GLY A 402 2.14 -1.63 16.59
C GLY A 402 1.46 -2.75 17.39
N ASN A 403 0.79 -2.44 18.50
CA ASN A 403 0.18 -3.39 19.43
C ASN A 403 -1.34 -3.29 19.54
N VAL A 404 -1.98 -2.44 18.72
CA VAL A 404 -3.44 -2.35 18.63
C VAL A 404 -3.93 -2.95 17.31
N PRO A 405 -5.17 -3.47 17.23
CA PRO A 405 -5.73 -3.91 15.96
C PRO A 405 -5.77 -2.75 14.95
N SER A 406 -5.01 -2.89 13.87
CA SER A 406 -4.94 -1.92 12.77
C SER A 406 -5.74 -2.38 11.56
N ASN A 407 -5.78 -1.55 10.51
CA ASN A 407 -6.43 -1.88 9.25
C ASN A 407 -5.96 -3.26 8.75
N HIS A 408 -6.89 -4.01 8.15
CA HIS A 408 -6.72 -5.36 7.60
C HIS A 408 -6.55 -6.46 8.68
N SER A 409 -6.67 -6.10 9.96
CA SER A 409 -6.78 -7.08 11.05
C SER A 409 -8.21 -7.63 11.16
N PRO A 410 -8.41 -8.93 11.41
CA PRO A 410 -9.74 -9.49 11.69
C PRO A 410 -10.33 -8.97 13.01
N PHE A 411 -9.53 -8.26 13.82
CA PHE A 411 -9.92 -7.61 15.07
C PHE A 411 -10.05 -6.09 14.94
N PHE A 412 -9.96 -5.53 13.73
CA PHE A 412 -10.17 -4.10 13.51
C PHE A 412 -11.59 -3.71 13.93
N ALA A 413 -11.69 -2.89 14.97
CA ALA A 413 -12.95 -2.49 15.57
C ALA A 413 -12.85 -1.02 16.04
N PRO A 414 -13.17 -0.05 15.17
CA PRO A 414 -13.21 1.36 15.55
C PRO A 414 -14.09 1.62 16.77
N ASP A 415 -13.68 2.54 17.64
CA ASP A 415 -14.54 3.08 18.69
C ASP A 415 -15.62 3.95 18.03
N ARG A 416 -16.79 3.36 17.88
CA ARG A 416 -17.83 3.82 16.97
C ARG A 416 -18.18 5.29 17.14
N GLU A 417 -18.50 5.73 18.36
CA GLU A 417 -18.97 7.10 18.59
C GLU A 417 -17.89 8.17 18.41
N PRO A 418 -16.76 8.14 19.15
CA PRO A 418 -15.73 9.16 19.00
C PRO A 418 -15.13 9.18 17.60
N THR A 419 -14.96 8.02 16.95
CA THR A 419 -14.40 7.94 15.59
C THR A 419 -15.34 8.56 14.57
N LEU A 420 -16.62 8.15 14.55
CA LEU A 420 -17.59 8.68 13.58
C LEU A 420 -17.86 10.17 13.80
N ARG A 421 -17.94 10.63 15.06
CA ARG A 421 -18.11 12.07 15.37
C ARG A 421 -16.92 12.88 14.87
N ALA A 422 -15.70 12.41 15.11
CA ALA A 422 -14.50 13.09 14.67
C ALA A 422 -14.37 13.09 13.14
N GLY A 423 -14.62 11.96 12.47
CA GLY A 423 -14.61 11.87 11.00
C GLY A 423 -15.67 12.77 10.34
N LEU A 424 -16.88 12.79 10.89
CA LEU A 424 -17.97 13.65 10.43
C LEU A 424 -17.63 15.14 10.61
N ALA A 425 -17.12 15.50 11.79
CA ALA A 425 -16.73 16.88 12.07
C ALA A 425 -15.52 17.33 11.24
N ALA A 426 -14.49 16.50 11.10
CA ALA A 426 -13.29 16.81 10.34
C ALA A 426 -13.62 17.07 8.87
N LEU A 427 -14.30 16.14 8.21
CA LEU A 427 -14.66 16.31 6.80
C LEU A 427 -15.61 17.50 6.58
N THR A 428 -16.52 17.79 7.53
CA THR A 428 -17.37 19.00 7.48
C THR A 428 -16.55 20.29 7.62
N VAL A 429 -15.67 20.38 8.63
CA VAL A 429 -14.80 21.55 8.85
C VAL A 429 -13.90 21.80 7.66
N ALA A 430 -13.30 20.74 7.11
CA ALA A 430 -12.47 20.82 5.92
C ALA A 430 -13.26 21.35 4.71
N ALA A 431 -14.47 20.83 4.47
CA ALA A 431 -15.34 21.33 3.39
C ALA A 431 -15.69 22.82 3.55
N LEU A 432 -16.13 23.22 4.75
CA LEU A 432 -16.51 24.60 5.07
C LEU A 432 -15.33 25.58 5.06
N SER A 433 -14.08 25.09 5.18
CA SER A 433 -12.91 25.95 5.03
C SER A 433 -12.77 26.50 3.60
N TYR A 434 -13.33 25.81 2.59
CA TYR A 434 -13.33 26.28 1.20
C TYR A 434 -14.70 26.83 0.76
N LEU A 435 -15.80 26.28 1.27
CA LEU A 435 -17.16 26.73 0.93
C LEU A 435 -17.56 27.95 1.77
N GLY A 436 -17.87 29.10 1.16
CA GLY A 436 -18.13 30.33 1.93
C GLY A 436 -18.95 31.39 1.19
N SER A 437 -19.87 32.05 1.91
CA SER A 437 -20.91 32.94 1.39
C SER A 437 -20.50 34.41 1.17
N GLU A 438 -19.28 34.81 1.55
CA GLU A 438 -18.76 36.17 1.33
C GLU A 438 -17.54 36.21 0.42
N ASN A 439 -17.70 35.83 -0.85
CA ASN A 439 -16.84 36.36 -1.90
C ASN A 439 -17.44 37.69 -2.39
N LYS A 440 -17.38 38.74 -1.56
CA LYS A 440 -17.47 40.11 -2.07
C LYS A 440 -16.15 40.45 -2.77
N ASN A 441 -16.01 39.94 -4.00
CA ASN A 441 -15.23 40.43 -5.14
C ASN A 441 -13.82 41.06 -4.87
N PRO A 442 -12.75 40.66 -5.59
CA PRO A 442 -11.39 41.22 -5.46
C PRO A 442 -11.21 42.72 -5.82
N ALA A 443 -12.28 43.45 -6.16
CA ALA A 443 -12.20 44.78 -6.77
C ALA A 443 -12.43 45.97 -5.81
N ALA A 444 -12.65 45.74 -4.51
CA ALA A 444 -13.00 46.84 -3.61
C ALA A 444 -12.39 46.72 -2.22
N MET A 445 -11.07 46.95 -2.10
CA MET A 445 -10.48 47.74 -1.01
C MET A 445 -9.10 48.26 -1.44
N ALA A 446 -9.10 49.43 -2.07
CA ALA A 446 -7.93 50.29 -2.05
C ALA A 446 -7.80 50.91 -0.65
N SER A 447 -6.56 51.01 -0.16
CA SER A 447 -6.02 51.78 0.98
C SER A 447 -6.09 51.22 2.42
N ALA A 448 -5.03 50.47 2.80
CA ALA A 448 -4.09 50.63 3.93
C ALA A 448 -4.56 50.59 5.42
N PRO A 449 -3.65 50.38 6.43
CA PRO A 449 -2.25 49.95 6.38
C PRO A 449 -1.93 48.64 7.15
N ALA A 450 -0.72 48.15 6.92
CA ALA A 450 -0.14 46.92 7.44
C ALA A 450 -0.18 46.77 8.99
N ALA A 451 -0.61 45.59 9.44
CA ALA A 451 -0.26 45.03 10.74
C ALA A 451 0.23 43.58 10.51
N ALA A 452 1.37 43.26 11.12
CA ALA A 452 2.11 42.02 10.90
C ALA A 452 1.34 40.76 11.33
N PRO A 453 1.46 39.63 10.61
CA PRO A 453 0.97 38.36 11.12
C PRO A 453 1.98 37.82 12.14
N MET A 454 1.55 37.73 13.40
CA MET A 454 2.11 36.76 14.34
C MET A 454 1.28 35.49 14.17
N GLY A 455 1.75 34.57 13.34
CA GLY A 455 1.19 33.24 13.16
C GLY A 455 2.35 32.25 13.08
N ASN A 456 2.39 31.33 14.04
CA ASN A 456 3.32 30.21 14.01
C ASN A 456 3.03 29.39 12.75
N SER A 457 3.88 29.52 11.74
CA SER A 457 3.93 28.61 10.59
C SER A 457 4.27 27.21 11.09
N PHE A 458 3.54 26.19 10.63
CA PHE A 458 3.98 24.80 10.71
C PHE A 458 5.34 24.68 10.00
N PRO A 459 6.46 24.44 10.71
CA PRO A 459 7.72 24.24 10.04
C PRO A 459 7.74 22.78 9.59
N GLY A 460 7.29 22.52 8.36
CA GLY A 460 7.76 21.34 7.64
C GLY A 460 9.29 21.44 7.48
N PRO A 461 10.03 20.32 7.43
CA PRO A 461 11.45 20.38 7.11
C PRO A 461 11.63 21.05 5.74
N ALA A 462 12.53 22.04 5.67
CA ALA A 462 12.86 22.71 4.42
C ALA A 462 13.37 21.67 3.40
N PRO A 463 12.98 21.77 2.11
CA PRO A 463 13.56 20.93 1.08
C PRO A 463 15.08 21.18 1.04
N THR A 464 15.85 20.11 1.18
CA THR A 464 17.30 20.14 1.01
C THR A 464 17.60 20.37 -0.48
N GLU A 465 17.72 21.62 -0.88
CA GLU A 465 18.41 21.97 -2.13
C GLU A 465 19.87 21.53 -2.00
N ALA A 466 20.19 20.38 -2.60
CA ALA A 466 21.57 19.96 -2.79
C ALA A 466 22.19 20.85 -3.88
N ALA A 467 23.10 21.72 -3.44
CA ALA A 467 23.98 22.46 -4.32
C ALA A 467 24.83 21.50 -5.17
N ASP A 468 24.80 21.72 -6.49
CA ASP A 468 25.71 21.12 -7.47
C ASP A 468 27.18 21.43 -7.10
N PRO A 469 28.04 20.42 -6.83
CA PRO A 469 29.42 20.67 -6.48
C PRO A 469 30.32 20.62 -7.72
N ARG A 470 29.96 21.29 -8.81
CA ARG A 470 30.90 21.51 -9.94
C ARG A 470 30.78 22.91 -10.53
N GLY A 471 31.29 23.89 -9.78
CA GLY A 471 31.52 25.22 -10.34
C GLY A 471 32.41 26.09 -9.47
N ASN A 472 33.74 25.99 -9.65
CA ASN A 472 34.54 27.21 -9.85
C ASN A 472 35.95 26.89 -10.36
N THR A 473 36.33 27.47 -11.49
CA THR A 473 37.55 28.29 -11.61
C THR A 473 37.46 29.06 -12.93
N ASP A 474 37.15 30.34 -12.82
CA ASP A 474 37.62 31.37 -13.76
C ASP A 474 38.88 31.99 -13.13
N PRO A 475 39.89 32.44 -13.91
CA PRO A 475 39.81 33.83 -14.33
C PRO A 475 40.40 34.14 -15.72
N SER A 476 39.74 35.08 -16.39
CA SER A 476 40.30 36.31 -17.01
C SER A 476 40.33 36.44 -18.54
N ALA A 477 40.00 37.68 -18.95
CA ALA A 477 40.39 38.42 -20.15
C ALA A 477 39.46 38.40 -21.39
N SER A 478 38.59 39.42 -21.43
CA SER A 478 38.40 40.44 -22.50
C SER A 478 38.64 40.13 -23.98
N PHE A 479 37.71 40.68 -24.79
CA PHE A 479 37.77 41.16 -26.20
C PHE A 479 36.98 40.37 -27.26
N GLY A 480 35.81 40.92 -27.61
CA GLY A 480 35.44 41.46 -28.94
C GLY A 480 35.61 40.63 -30.22
N GLY A 481 34.51 40.54 -30.99
CA GLY A 481 34.53 40.58 -32.46
C GLY A 481 33.95 39.38 -33.22
N ASP A 482 32.73 39.55 -33.74
CA ASP A 482 32.11 39.10 -35.01
C ASP A 482 32.42 37.73 -35.72
N PRO A 483 31.49 37.25 -36.58
CA PRO A 483 31.23 35.82 -36.78
C PRO A 483 31.88 35.22 -38.03
N LEU A 484 32.24 33.94 -37.98
CA LEU A 484 32.50 33.14 -39.18
C LEU A 484 32.02 31.68 -39.01
N SER A 485 31.41 31.23 -40.11
CA SER A 485 30.99 29.89 -40.49
C SER A 485 32.05 28.80 -40.28
N ASP A 486 31.64 27.59 -39.88
CA ASP A 486 31.93 26.36 -40.64
C ASP A 486 31.19 25.14 -40.08
N VAL A 487 30.58 24.39 -41.01
CA VAL A 487 29.87 23.12 -40.81
C VAL A 487 30.85 21.96 -41.08
N PRO A 488 30.96 20.94 -40.23
CA PRO A 488 31.75 19.75 -40.54
C PRO A 488 30.95 18.71 -41.36
N PRO A 489 31.60 17.96 -42.29
CA PRO A 489 30.92 16.98 -43.16
C PRO A 489 30.71 15.61 -42.49
N PRO A 490 29.74 14.79 -42.96
CA PRO A 490 29.48 13.46 -42.43
C PRO A 490 30.40 12.37 -43.01
N MET A 491 30.64 11.34 -42.18
CA MET A 491 31.44 10.14 -42.45
C MET A 491 30.76 9.14 -43.41
N PRO A 492 31.53 8.31 -44.16
CA PRO A 492 31.01 7.50 -45.26
C PRO A 492 30.44 6.13 -44.83
N THR A 493 29.43 5.69 -45.58
CA THR A 493 28.82 4.35 -45.55
C THR A 493 29.69 3.28 -46.25
N PRO A 494 29.72 2.02 -45.78
CA PRO A 494 30.36 0.94 -46.52
C PRO A 494 29.47 0.35 -47.61
N ALA A 495 30.10 0.10 -48.75
CA ALA A 495 29.50 -0.34 -50.02
C ALA A 495 29.27 -1.86 -50.09
N ASN A 496 28.23 -2.22 -50.85
CA ASN A 496 27.89 -3.55 -51.34
C ASN A 496 28.99 -4.15 -52.23
N THR A 497 29.22 -5.46 -52.07
CA THR A 497 29.86 -6.32 -53.08
C THR A 497 29.01 -7.60 -53.30
N PRO A 498 28.98 -8.17 -54.52
CA PRO A 498 27.91 -9.06 -54.98
C PRO A 498 28.20 -10.55 -54.74
N VAL A 499 27.12 -11.33 -54.60
CA VAL A 499 27.09 -12.79 -54.49
C VAL A 499 26.75 -13.41 -55.86
N ASP A 500 27.45 -14.47 -56.25
CA ASP A 500 27.13 -15.34 -57.40
C ASP A 500 26.96 -16.82 -56.93
N PRO A 501 26.27 -17.72 -57.67
CA PRO A 501 25.27 -18.60 -57.06
C PRO A 501 25.40 -20.14 -57.31
N PHE A 502 24.63 -20.91 -56.50
CA PHE A 502 24.09 -22.30 -56.65
C PHE A 502 25.03 -23.53 -56.54
N PRO A 503 24.54 -24.78 -56.25
CA PRO A 503 23.16 -25.30 -56.40
C PRO A 503 22.54 -26.16 -55.27
N ASP A 504 21.21 -26.29 -55.36
CA ASP A 504 20.31 -27.29 -54.76
C ASP A 504 20.63 -28.72 -55.25
N PRO A 505 20.42 -29.77 -54.42
CA PRO A 505 19.67 -30.91 -54.94
C PRO A 505 18.72 -31.57 -53.91
N LEU A 506 17.42 -31.52 -54.20
CA LEU A 506 16.45 -32.55 -53.82
C LEU A 506 16.36 -33.64 -54.90
N THR A 507 16.73 -34.90 -54.61
CA THR A 507 16.12 -36.10 -55.23
C THR A 507 16.47 -37.44 -54.51
N GLY A 508 15.53 -37.93 -53.68
CA GLY A 508 15.10 -39.35 -53.48
C GLY A 508 15.97 -40.35 -52.67
N PRO A 509 15.45 -41.56 -52.30
CA PRO A 509 14.08 -41.98 -51.98
C PRO A 509 13.91 -42.45 -50.49
N ARG A 510 12.67 -42.47 -49.97
CA ARG A 510 12.31 -43.02 -48.65
C ARG A 510 12.41 -44.56 -48.61
N PRO A 511 12.78 -45.15 -47.45
CA PRO A 511 12.32 -46.48 -47.08
C PRO A 511 11.52 -46.51 -45.76
N ALA A 512 10.37 -47.19 -45.88
CA ALA A 512 9.54 -47.96 -44.94
C ALA A 512 9.63 -47.77 -43.41
N GLU A 513 8.45 -47.60 -42.81
CA GLU A 513 8.14 -47.91 -41.40
C GLU A 513 8.37 -49.40 -41.05
N PRO A 514 8.54 -49.69 -39.76
CA PRO A 514 7.96 -50.89 -39.17
C PRO A 514 7.02 -50.54 -38.00
N SER A 515 5.77 -50.96 -38.14
CA SER A 515 4.84 -51.26 -37.05
C SER A 515 5.26 -52.55 -36.34
N PHE A 516 5.31 -52.60 -35.00
CA PHE A 516 5.07 -53.76 -34.09
C PHE A 516 5.19 -53.24 -32.64
N SER A 517 4.08 -53.07 -31.93
CA SER A 517 3.40 -54.01 -30.99
C SER A 517 4.05 -54.11 -29.60
N GLU A 518 3.21 -53.96 -28.58
CA GLU A 518 3.47 -54.18 -27.16
C GLU A 518 3.99 -55.59 -26.84
N GLU A 519 4.66 -55.66 -25.68
CA GLU A 519 5.12 -56.84 -24.92
C GLU A 519 6.57 -57.35 -25.16
N ALA A 520 7.26 -57.47 -24.02
CA ALA A 520 8.53 -58.18 -23.72
C ALA A 520 9.86 -57.43 -23.94
N ASN A 521 10.40 -56.83 -22.87
CA ASN A 521 11.38 -57.54 -22.03
C ASN A 521 11.84 -56.70 -20.82
N ASP A 522 11.37 -57.14 -19.65
CA ASP A 522 12.09 -57.04 -18.38
C ASP A 522 13.48 -57.67 -18.53
N ALA A 523 14.52 -56.92 -18.19
CA ALA A 523 15.78 -57.37 -17.57
C ALA A 523 16.86 -56.33 -17.84
N TYR A 524 17.08 -55.40 -16.93
CA TYR A 524 18.39 -54.84 -16.57
C TYR A 524 18.23 -53.98 -15.32
N ASP A 525 17.96 -54.64 -14.20
CA ASP A 525 18.12 -54.09 -12.87
C ASP A 525 18.76 -55.18 -12.01
N SER A 526 19.76 -54.82 -11.20
CA SER A 526 20.56 -55.68 -10.30
C SER A 526 21.93 -56.15 -10.81
N ALA A 527 22.95 -55.29 -10.72
CA ALA A 527 24.32 -55.70 -10.35
C ALA A 527 25.23 -54.48 -10.12
N PHE A 528 25.27 -53.91 -8.90
CA PHE A 528 26.53 -53.51 -8.24
C PHE A 528 26.31 -53.06 -6.78
N LEU A 529 26.00 -54.02 -5.91
CA LEU A 529 26.23 -53.90 -4.46
C LEU A 529 26.82 -55.22 -3.99
N ALA A 530 28.16 -55.33 -4.03
CA ALA A 530 28.98 -56.19 -3.15
C ALA A 530 30.43 -56.23 -3.65
N ALA A 531 31.33 -55.46 -3.02
CA ALA A 531 32.70 -55.89 -2.72
C ALA A 531 33.43 -54.75 -1.98
N GLY A 532 33.52 -54.87 -0.65
CA GLY A 532 34.54 -54.18 0.12
C GLY A 532 35.79 -55.06 0.23
N ALA A 533 36.97 -54.44 0.09
CA ALA A 533 38.21 -54.77 0.80
C ALA A 533 39.35 -53.92 0.23
N TRP A 534 40.04 -53.20 1.11
CA TRP A 534 41.27 -52.46 0.85
C TRP A 534 42.47 -53.42 0.65
N PRO A 535 43.54 -52.97 -0.03
CA PRO A 535 44.87 -53.33 0.41
C PRO A 535 45.84 -52.14 0.55
N GLU A 536 46.78 -52.34 1.47
CA GLU A 536 47.85 -51.46 1.97
C GLU A 536 48.91 -51.06 0.91
N GLU A 537 49.61 -49.96 1.21
CA GLU A 537 50.78 -49.43 0.48
C GLU A 537 52.03 -50.35 0.50
N PRO A 538 53.03 -50.04 -0.35
CA PRO A 538 54.31 -49.63 0.23
C PRO A 538 54.94 -48.37 -0.38
N ALA A 539 55.65 -47.65 0.51
CA ALA A 539 56.37 -46.39 0.30
C ALA A 539 57.62 -46.47 -0.61
N GLN A 540 57.94 -45.36 -1.30
CA GLN A 540 59.19 -44.57 -1.15
C GLN A 540 59.30 -43.41 -2.17
N SER A 541 59.24 -42.19 -1.62
CA SER A 541 60.04 -40.96 -1.90
C SER A 541 60.38 -40.48 -3.32
N ALA A 542 59.92 -39.26 -3.66
CA ALA A 542 60.78 -38.10 -3.96
C ALA A 542 59.97 -36.78 -3.96
N TYR A 543 60.50 -35.78 -3.26
CA TYR A 543 59.88 -34.49 -2.87
C TYR A 543 59.61 -33.51 -4.02
N SER A 544 58.59 -32.65 -3.84
CA SER A 544 58.52 -31.30 -4.41
C SER A 544 58.08 -30.29 -3.34
N THR A 545 58.75 -29.15 -3.30
CA THR A 545 58.71 -28.10 -2.27
C THR A 545 57.56 -27.11 -2.51
N HIS A 546 56.33 -27.47 -2.12
CA HIS A 546 55.20 -26.54 -2.12
C HIS A 546 54.26 -26.61 -0.89
N ASP A 547 54.33 -27.66 -0.07
CA ASP A 547 53.39 -27.83 1.06
C ASP A 547 53.94 -27.39 2.42
N ALA A 548 55.16 -26.85 2.50
CA ALA A 548 55.78 -26.43 3.77
C ALA A 548 55.49 -24.97 4.17
N ASP A 549 54.78 -24.19 3.33
CA ASP A 549 54.52 -22.77 3.59
C ASP A 549 53.07 -22.48 4.02
N MET A 550 52.12 -23.40 3.85
CA MET A 550 50.70 -23.18 4.17
C MET A 550 50.33 -23.48 5.64
N ASP A 551 50.96 -24.47 6.27
CA ASP A 551 50.68 -24.81 7.67
C ASP A 551 51.23 -23.75 8.65
N SER A 552 52.28 -23.00 8.27
CA SER A 552 52.84 -21.94 9.12
C SER A 552 52.05 -20.63 9.10
N VAL A 553 51.16 -20.47 8.11
CA VAL A 553 50.31 -19.28 7.93
C VAL A 553 48.97 -19.47 8.64
N MET A 554 48.41 -20.69 8.61
CA MET A 554 47.16 -21.03 9.30
C MET A 554 47.32 -20.99 10.84
N ASP A 555 48.45 -21.47 11.39
CA ASP A 555 48.70 -21.47 12.84
C ASP A 555 48.94 -20.07 13.43
N ARG A 556 49.42 -19.10 12.63
CA ARG A 556 49.58 -17.70 13.07
C ARG A 556 48.25 -16.95 13.09
N GLN A 557 47.38 -17.21 12.13
CA GLN A 557 46.08 -16.55 12.03
C GLN A 557 45.13 -16.97 13.16
N ASP A 558 45.18 -18.24 13.57
CA ASP A 558 44.40 -18.76 14.70
C ASP A 558 44.92 -18.31 16.07
N GLN A 559 46.19 -17.90 16.18
CA GLN A 559 46.75 -17.28 17.40
C GLN A 559 46.40 -15.79 17.49
N GLU A 560 46.46 -15.05 16.40
CA GLU A 560 46.08 -13.63 16.36
C GLU A 560 44.60 -13.42 16.70
N ILE A 561 43.69 -14.27 16.17
CA ILE A 561 42.26 -14.22 16.48
C ILE A 561 41.97 -14.58 17.95
N ARG A 562 42.75 -15.47 18.57
CA ARG A 562 42.59 -15.85 19.99
C ARG A 562 43.10 -14.80 20.96
N ASP A 563 44.10 -14.02 20.57
CA ASP A 563 44.66 -12.95 21.40
C ASP A 563 43.84 -11.65 21.29
N GLU A 564 43.25 -11.37 20.12
CA GLU A 564 42.30 -10.25 19.90
C GLU A 564 40.98 -10.47 20.69
N TRP A 565 40.48 -11.72 20.75
CA TRP A 565 39.31 -12.06 21.58
C TRP A 565 39.56 -12.00 23.10
N ARG A 566 40.82 -12.04 23.53
CA ARG A 566 41.23 -11.93 24.94
C ARG A 566 41.47 -10.49 25.37
N SER A 567 41.85 -9.59 24.47
CA SER A 567 41.98 -8.15 24.77
C SER A 567 40.61 -7.46 24.92
N ASP A 568 39.62 -7.83 24.11
CA ASP A 568 38.29 -7.20 24.16
C ASP A 568 37.54 -7.48 25.47
N LYS A 569 37.79 -8.64 26.10
CA LYS A 569 37.22 -8.97 27.42
C LYS A 569 37.86 -8.21 28.59
N ALA A 570 39.04 -7.61 28.40
CA ALA A 570 39.69 -6.81 29.43
C ALA A 570 39.17 -5.37 29.46
N GLU A 571 38.72 -4.83 28.31
CA GLU A 571 38.17 -3.47 28.22
C GLU A 571 36.69 -3.40 28.66
N GLU A 572 35.86 -4.41 28.36
CA GLU A 572 34.47 -4.51 28.89
C GLU A 572 34.41 -4.63 30.43
N SER A 573 35.48 -5.13 31.06
CA SER A 573 35.57 -5.27 32.52
C SER A 573 35.84 -3.94 33.25
N THR A 574 36.25 -2.88 32.54
CA THR A 574 36.56 -1.59 33.17
C THR A 574 35.39 -0.60 33.07
N LEU A 575 34.55 -0.71 32.04
CA LEU A 575 33.31 0.07 31.91
C LEU A 575 32.18 -0.40 32.83
N SER A 576 32.19 -1.67 33.23
CA SER A 576 31.24 -2.25 34.19
C SER A 576 31.57 -1.94 35.66
N ALA A 577 32.82 -1.52 35.95
CA ALA A 577 33.24 -1.11 37.29
C ALA A 577 32.91 0.36 37.59
N ASP A 578 32.87 1.24 36.59
CA ASP A 578 32.56 2.67 36.76
C ASP A 578 31.06 3.00 36.83
N MET A 579 30.18 2.09 36.38
CA MET A 579 28.72 2.25 36.53
C MET A 579 28.19 1.72 37.87
N ALA A 580 28.98 0.94 38.61
CA ALA A 580 28.61 0.42 39.94
C ALA A 580 28.92 1.40 41.09
N ALA A 581 29.58 2.52 40.83
CA ALA A 581 29.97 3.52 41.85
C ALA A 581 29.03 4.74 41.94
N ILE A 582 27.95 4.79 41.14
CA ILE A 582 27.02 5.94 41.09
C ILE A 582 25.64 5.61 41.71
N MET A 583 25.41 4.39 42.21
CA MET A 583 24.09 3.97 42.72
C MET A 583 24.07 3.41 44.16
N ASP A 584 25.02 3.80 45.01
CA ASP A 584 24.95 3.58 46.45
C ASP A 584 24.76 4.92 47.15
N GLU A 585 23.51 5.28 47.50
CA GLU A 585 23.15 5.93 48.76
C GLU A 585 21.60 5.95 48.95
N ASP A 586 21.19 5.32 50.05
CA ASP A 586 19.96 5.44 50.85
C ASP A 586 18.67 4.60 50.60
N GLU A 587 18.55 3.63 51.52
CA GLU A 587 17.40 3.12 52.31
C GLU A 587 16.33 2.18 51.71
N ALA A 588 16.43 0.91 52.13
CA ALA A 588 15.37 -0.11 52.09
C ALA A 588 14.31 0.10 53.21
N PRO A 589 13.10 -0.49 53.10
CA PRO A 589 12.92 -1.74 53.86
C PRO A 589 12.03 -2.85 53.25
N ALA A 590 12.40 -4.08 53.64
CA ALA A 590 11.63 -5.31 53.89
C ALA A 590 10.90 -6.07 52.75
N SER A 591 11.37 -7.29 52.49
CA SER A 591 10.67 -8.38 51.75
C SER A 591 9.49 -8.96 52.55
N PRO A 592 8.47 -9.54 51.88
CA PRO A 592 8.37 -11.01 51.90
C PRO A 592 7.73 -11.70 50.67
N SER A 593 8.13 -12.98 50.51
CA SER A 593 7.41 -14.16 49.96
C SER A 593 6.97 -14.22 48.50
N GLY A 594 7.38 -15.30 47.83
CA GLY A 594 7.02 -15.68 46.46
C GLY A 594 5.59 -16.24 46.27
N PRO A 595 5.18 -16.51 45.02
CA PRO A 595 3.79 -16.74 44.65
C PRO A 595 3.31 -18.19 44.87
N PRO A 596 2.01 -18.42 45.14
CA PRO A 596 1.45 -19.76 45.28
C PRO A 596 1.10 -20.41 43.92
N ALA A 597 1.27 -21.73 43.86
CA ALA A 597 0.83 -22.60 42.78
C ALA A 597 -0.71 -22.78 42.79
N GLY A 598 -1.34 -22.72 41.62
CA GLY A 598 -2.79 -22.92 41.42
C GLY A 598 -3.21 -24.40 41.46
N PRO A 599 -4.51 -24.70 41.72
CA PRO A 599 -4.98 -26.08 41.84
C PRO A 599 -5.38 -26.70 40.49
N SER A 600 -4.99 -27.96 40.32
CA SER A 600 -5.45 -28.89 39.29
C SER A 600 -6.87 -29.40 39.59
N TYR A 601 -7.75 -29.47 38.58
CA TYR A 601 -8.94 -30.32 38.64
C TYR A 601 -9.21 -30.99 37.29
N GLY A 602 -9.01 -32.31 37.27
CA GLY A 602 -9.61 -33.24 36.32
C GLY A 602 -10.33 -34.33 37.10
N GLY A 603 -11.60 -34.57 36.79
CA GLY A 603 -12.44 -35.64 37.34
C GLY A 603 -13.73 -35.81 36.52
N PRO A 604 -14.27 -37.04 36.39
CA PRO A 604 -15.14 -37.47 35.29
C PRO A 604 -16.63 -37.07 35.43
N PRO A 605 -17.44 -37.15 34.36
CA PRO A 605 -18.80 -36.61 34.35
C PRO A 605 -19.83 -37.56 35.01
N PRO A 606 -20.91 -37.03 35.61
CA PRO A 606 -22.02 -37.85 36.07
C PRO A 606 -23.05 -38.09 34.96
N ALA A 607 -23.57 -39.32 34.91
CA ALA A 607 -24.73 -39.72 34.16
C ALA A 607 -26.05 -39.39 34.92
N GLY A 608 -27.10 -38.98 34.22
CA GLY A 608 -28.46 -38.92 34.80
C GLY A 608 -29.51 -38.06 34.06
N ASN A 609 -30.21 -38.70 33.11
CA ASN A 609 -31.58 -38.53 32.58
C ASN A 609 -32.35 -37.18 32.55
N ALA A 610 -32.72 -36.84 31.32
CA ALA A 610 -34.06 -36.53 30.78
C ALA A 610 -35.22 -36.21 31.75
N HIS A 611 -35.71 -34.96 31.69
CA HIS A 611 -37.06 -34.57 31.28
C HIS A 611 -37.25 -33.06 31.52
N SER A 612 -37.96 -32.40 30.59
CA SER A 612 -38.55 -31.04 30.67
C SER A 612 -37.77 -29.91 29.97
N ALA A 613 -37.88 -29.86 28.64
CA ALA A 613 -37.81 -28.61 27.88
C ALA A 613 -38.99 -28.59 26.88
N PRO A 614 -39.71 -27.47 26.72
CA PRO A 614 -40.86 -27.35 25.81
C PRO A 614 -40.40 -27.28 24.34
N PRO A 615 -41.23 -27.72 23.37
CA PRO A 615 -40.84 -27.76 21.96
C PRO A 615 -40.85 -26.37 21.31
N PRO A 616 -40.04 -26.17 20.24
CA PRO A 616 -40.04 -24.95 19.44
C PRO A 616 -41.32 -24.83 18.58
N PRO A 617 -41.76 -23.61 18.21
CA PRO A 617 -42.90 -23.43 17.32
C PRO A 617 -42.56 -23.90 15.90
N GLY A 618 -43.47 -24.70 15.32
CA GLY A 618 -43.44 -25.13 13.93
C GLY A 618 -43.93 -24.05 12.95
N PRO A 619 -43.87 -24.35 11.64
CA PRO A 619 -44.09 -23.36 10.58
C PRO A 619 -45.59 -23.10 10.37
N ASP A 620 -45.97 -21.81 10.30
CA ASP A 620 -47.29 -21.40 9.80
C ASP A 620 -47.25 -21.40 8.27
N ASP A 621 -47.85 -22.43 7.69
CA ASP A 621 -48.47 -22.40 6.37
C ASP A 621 -49.79 -21.65 6.48
N ASP A 622 -49.92 -20.50 5.80
CA ASP A 622 -51.20 -20.01 5.30
C ASP A 622 -50.97 -18.96 4.20
N LEU A 623 -50.87 -19.46 2.96
CA LEU A 623 -51.09 -18.70 1.73
C LEU A 623 -52.52 -18.97 1.24
N PRO A 624 -53.24 -17.95 0.73
CA PRO A 624 -54.24 -18.15 -0.30
C PRO A 624 -53.71 -17.69 -1.67
N ASP A 625 -53.76 -18.62 -2.62
CA ASP A 625 -53.65 -18.40 -4.06
C ASP A 625 -54.56 -17.27 -4.57
N ALA A 626 -54.01 -16.36 -5.39
CA ALA A 626 -54.66 -15.86 -6.60
C ALA A 626 -53.70 -15.05 -7.51
N GLN A 627 -53.28 -15.70 -8.60
CA GLN A 627 -53.30 -15.21 -9.99
C GLN A 627 -52.86 -13.76 -10.30
N TYR A 628 -51.77 -13.61 -11.07
CA TYR A 628 -51.84 -12.97 -12.40
C TYR A 628 -50.64 -13.40 -13.27
N ARG A 629 -50.97 -13.87 -14.49
CA ARG A 629 -50.07 -14.10 -15.62
C ARG A 629 -49.97 -12.81 -16.45
N LEU A 630 -48.77 -12.40 -16.83
CA LEU A 630 -48.22 -12.38 -18.20
C LEU A 630 -46.85 -11.70 -18.21
#